data_AF-A0A645HMQ2-F1
#
_entry.id   AF-A0A645HMQ2-F1
#
_cell.length_a   1.000
_cell.length_b   1.000
_cell.length_c   1.000
_cell.angle_alpha   90.00
_cell.angle_beta   90.00
_cell.angle_gamma   90.00
#
_symmetry.space_group_name_H-M   'P 1'
#
loop_
_entity.id
_entity.type
_entity.pdbx_description
1 polymer ?
#
loop_
_entity_poly.entity_id
_entity_poly.type
_entity_poly.pdbx_seq_one_letter_code
_entity_poly.pdbx_strand_id
1 'polypeptide(L)'
;MIELGWSQQDILNQVDYTRMKNAEGQAYFRTENVLSNTKGILQALEKYYKYPAKLPAMIWLSDSVPGKPYDLRAEKMSDGSFQLKWEVENQDARVTFNVYRSDSEELSTDKAENILAVGLKQPLINLIVPDTDEAFYYYITVSDSYHNESEVSTPAFFYHSEMVK
;
A
#
# COMPACT_ATOMS: atom_id res chain seq x y z
N MET A 1 -33.31 7.36 -5.27
CA MET A 1 -33.67 7.57 -3.85
C MET A 1 -32.78 8.71 -3.37
N ILE A 2 -33.36 9.80 -2.89
CA ILE A 2 -32.62 10.99 -2.44
C ILE A 2 -32.07 10.69 -1.03
N GLU A 3 -30.83 11.12 -0.75
CA GLU A 3 -30.19 10.96 0.55
C GLU A 3 -30.96 11.71 1.66
N LEU A 4 -30.96 11.18 2.89
CA LEU A 4 -31.86 11.62 3.99
C LEU A 4 -31.43 12.93 4.69
N GLY A 5 -30.55 13.74 4.10
CA GLY A 5 -30.19 15.06 4.63
C GLY A 5 -29.08 15.07 5.69
N TRP A 6 -28.25 14.02 5.79
CA TRP A 6 -27.12 13.97 6.73
C TRP A 6 -26.05 15.03 6.44
N SER A 7 -25.35 15.53 7.46
CA SER A 7 -24.22 16.44 7.23
C SER A 7 -22.94 15.66 6.97
N GLN A 8 -22.00 16.27 6.23
CA GLN A 8 -20.65 15.70 6.06
C GLN A 8 -20.00 15.44 7.42
N GLN A 9 -20.16 16.37 8.38
CA GLN A 9 -19.56 16.28 9.71
C GLN A 9 -20.08 15.09 10.51
N ASP A 10 -21.34 14.69 10.35
CA ASP A 10 -21.89 13.51 11.04
C ASP A 10 -21.13 12.24 10.66
N ILE A 11 -20.77 12.10 9.37
CA ILE A 11 -19.99 10.96 8.88
C ILE A 11 -18.56 11.02 9.41
N LEU A 12 -17.94 12.20 9.40
CA LEU A 12 -16.57 12.35 9.92
C LEU A 12 -16.49 12.06 11.41
N ASN A 13 -17.46 12.53 12.19
CA ASN A 13 -17.56 12.22 13.62
C ASN A 13 -17.68 10.70 13.88
N GLN A 14 -18.39 9.97 13.01
CA GLN A 14 -18.47 8.50 13.10
C GLN A 14 -17.12 7.83 12.79
N VAL A 15 -16.40 8.32 11.78
CA VAL A 15 -15.04 7.86 11.47
C VAL A 15 -14.08 8.13 12.64
N ASP A 16 -14.13 9.31 13.24
CA ASP A 16 -13.32 9.65 14.41
C ASP A 16 -13.66 8.77 15.62
N TYR A 17 -14.96 8.61 15.90
CA TYR A 17 -15.42 7.81 17.03
C TYR A 17 -14.97 6.35 16.92
N THR A 18 -15.11 5.75 15.74
CA THR A 18 -14.74 4.36 15.51
C THR A 18 -13.23 4.13 15.57
N ARG A 19 -12.42 5.07 15.05
CA ARG A 19 -10.97 5.06 15.23
C ARG A 19 -10.57 5.17 16.70
N MET A 20 -11.21 6.07 17.45
CA MET A 20 -11.00 6.19 18.90
C MET A 20 -11.36 4.89 19.65
N LYS A 21 -12.31 4.11 19.14
CA LYS A 21 -12.70 2.80 19.68
C LYS A 21 -11.87 1.64 19.12
N ASN A 22 -10.82 1.90 18.33
CA ASN A 22 -9.99 0.89 17.69
C ASN A 22 -10.79 -0.11 16.84
N ALA A 23 -11.84 0.36 16.18
CA ALA A 23 -12.52 -0.46 15.18
C ALA A 23 -11.58 -0.68 13.98
N GLU A 24 -11.61 -1.89 13.41
CA GLU A 24 -10.68 -2.29 12.35
C GLU A 24 -11.00 -1.72 10.96
N GLY A 25 -12.16 -1.07 10.79
CA GLY A 25 -12.55 -0.50 9.51
C GLY A 25 -13.92 0.14 9.51
N GLN A 26 -14.32 0.67 8.34
CA GLN A 26 -15.61 1.27 8.07
C GLN A 26 -16.25 0.66 6.83
N ALA A 27 -17.57 0.52 6.84
CA ALA A 27 -18.36 0.17 5.66
C ALA A 27 -19.30 1.34 5.33
N TYR A 28 -19.29 1.78 4.07
CA TYR A 28 -20.10 2.90 3.61
C TYR A 28 -21.24 2.41 2.73
N PHE A 29 -22.46 2.90 2.99
CA PHE A 29 -23.63 2.65 2.14
C PHE A 29 -24.36 3.97 1.86
N ARG A 30 -24.70 4.30 0.61
CA ARG A 30 -24.42 3.59 -0.65
C ARG A 30 -23.08 4.01 -1.23
N THR A 31 -22.40 3.10 -1.94
CA THR A 31 -21.13 3.36 -2.63
C THR A 31 -21.18 4.59 -3.53
N GLU A 32 -22.30 4.82 -4.22
CA GLU A 32 -22.50 5.98 -5.10
C GLU A 32 -22.36 7.32 -4.37
N ASN A 33 -22.83 7.43 -3.12
CA ASN A 33 -22.69 8.69 -2.36
C ASN A 33 -21.22 9.00 -2.09
N VAL A 34 -20.41 7.96 -1.86
CA VAL A 34 -18.96 8.12 -1.67
C VAL A 34 -18.30 8.46 -3.00
N LEU A 35 -18.44 7.62 -4.02
CA LEU A 35 -17.71 7.77 -5.29
C LEU A 35 -18.12 9.03 -6.06
N SER A 36 -19.37 9.47 -5.98
CA SER A 36 -19.84 10.73 -6.57
C SER A 36 -19.48 11.96 -5.73
N ASN A 37 -18.67 11.80 -4.67
CA ASN A 37 -18.28 12.85 -3.74
C ASN A 37 -19.48 13.64 -3.19
N THR A 38 -20.58 12.96 -2.90
CA THR A 38 -21.81 13.60 -2.41
C THR A 38 -21.50 14.32 -1.10
N LYS A 39 -21.85 15.62 -1.04
CA LYS A 39 -21.55 16.50 0.10
C LYS A 39 -20.04 16.59 0.45
N GLY A 40 -19.16 16.34 -0.52
CA GLY A 40 -17.71 16.41 -0.32
C GLY A 40 -17.14 15.23 0.46
N ILE A 41 -17.87 14.12 0.64
CA ILE A 41 -17.44 13.05 1.52
C ILE A 41 -16.17 12.35 1.05
N LEU A 42 -16.00 12.10 -0.26
CA LEU A 42 -14.80 11.45 -0.80
C LEU A 42 -13.55 12.27 -0.47
N GLN A 43 -13.59 13.56 -0.77
CA GLN A 43 -12.48 14.49 -0.50
C GLN A 43 -12.17 14.60 0.99
N ALA A 44 -13.18 14.49 1.87
CA ALA A 44 -12.93 14.47 3.30
C ALA A 44 -12.29 13.15 3.75
N LEU A 45 -12.76 12.01 3.24
CA LEU A 45 -12.23 10.68 3.55
C LEU A 45 -10.79 10.49 3.05
N GLU A 46 -10.38 11.14 1.95
CA GLU A 46 -8.99 11.14 1.48
C GLU A 46 -8.00 11.65 2.55
N LYS A 47 -8.44 12.55 3.44
CA LYS A 47 -7.62 13.04 4.56
C LYS A 47 -7.43 11.97 5.65
N TYR A 48 -8.38 11.04 5.77
CA TYR A 48 -8.36 9.94 6.74
C TYR A 48 -7.61 8.72 6.20
N TYR A 49 -7.77 8.42 4.91
CA TYR A 49 -7.21 7.24 4.24
C TYR A 49 -6.12 7.67 3.25
N LYS A 50 -5.06 8.29 3.77
CA LYS A 50 -3.96 8.85 2.98
C LYS A 50 -3.07 7.78 2.33
N TYR A 51 -2.94 6.64 2.98
CA TYR A 51 -2.03 5.57 2.60
C TYR A 51 -2.81 4.30 2.28
N PRO A 52 -2.27 3.43 1.40
CA PRO A 52 -2.84 2.11 1.18
C PRO A 52 -2.95 1.32 2.49
N ALA A 53 -3.98 0.50 2.60
CA ALA A 53 -4.20 -0.38 3.75
C ALA A 53 -3.99 -1.83 3.37
N LYS A 54 -3.29 -2.58 4.25
CA LYS A 54 -3.18 -4.04 4.13
C LYS A 54 -4.46 -4.69 4.63
N LEU A 55 -4.77 -5.85 4.06
CA LEU A 55 -5.76 -6.74 4.66
C LEU A 55 -5.13 -7.43 5.89
N PRO A 56 -5.86 -7.55 7.00
CA PRO A 56 -5.33 -8.18 8.20
C PRO A 56 -5.07 -9.67 7.97
N ALA A 57 -4.01 -10.18 8.57
CA ALA A 57 -3.66 -11.60 8.50
C ALA A 57 -4.74 -12.46 9.17
N MET A 58 -5.22 -13.47 8.46
CA MET A 58 -6.18 -14.44 8.94
C MET A 58 -5.47 -15.64 9.60
N ILE A 59 -4.61 -15.35 10.57
CA ILE A 59 -3.78 -16.35 11.29
C ILE A 59 -4.61 -17.46 11.97
N TRP A 60 -5.87 -17.17 12.28
CA TRP A 60 -6.81 -18.12 12.86
C TRP A 60 -7.23 -19.22 11.88
N LEU A 61 -7.05 -18.99 10.58
CA LEU A 61 -7.38 -19.94 9.52
C LEU A 61 -6.14 -20.68 9.01
N SER A 62 -5.00 -20.00 8.95
CA SER A 62 -3.68 -20.56 8.63
C SER A 62 -2.60 -19.64 9.15
N ASP A 63 -1.59 -20.18 9.84
CA ASP A 63 -0.44 -19.45 10.38
C ASP A 63 0.83 -19.62 9.53
N SER A 64 0.75 -20.31 8.40
CA SER A 64 1.83 -20.43 7.42
C SER A 64 2.26 -19.05 6.92
N VAL A 65 3.57 -18.78 6.97
CA VAL A 65 4.17 -17.55 6.43
C VAL A 65 4.87 -17.88 5.11
N PRO A 66 4.65 -17.12 4.03
CA PRO A 66 5.31 -17.37 2.76
C PRO A 66 6.82 -17.09 2.83
N GLY A 67 7.58 -17.62 1.86
CA GLY A 67 8.98 -17.28 1.69
C GLY A 67 9.17 -15.79 1.35
N LYS A 68 10.28 -15.20 1.79
CA LYS A 68 10.59 -13.81 1.44
C LYS A 68 11.02 -13.68 -0.03
N PRO A 69 10.79 -12.52 -0.66
CA PRO A 69 11.31 -12.26 -1.99
C PRO A 69 12.82 -12.02 -1.94
N TYR A 70 13.49 -12.27 -3.07
CA TYR A 70 14.93 -12.07 -3.21
C TYR A 70 15.26 -11.35 -4.52
N ASP A 71 16.51 -10.90 -4.65
CA ASP A 71 17.01 -10.21 -5.85
C ASP A 71 16.11 -9.04 -6.29
N LEU A 72 15.77 -8.17 -5.33
CA LEU A 72 15.07 -6.93 -5.59
C LEU A 72 16.02 -5.94 -6.30
N ARG A 73 15.59 -5.46 -7.45
CA ARG A 73 16.31 -4.51 -8.30
C ARG A 73 15.47 -3.27 -8.51
N ALA A 74 16.13 -2.12 -8.47
CA ALA A 74 15.56 -0.80 -8.69
C ALA A 74 16.27 -0.14 -9.86
N GLU A 75 15.54 0.16 -10.95
CA GLU A 75 16.13 0.61 -12.20
C GLU A 75 15.27 1.72 -12.85
N LYS A 76 15.93 2.71 -13.47
CA LYS A 76 15.25 3.68 -14.34
C LYS A 76 15.23 3.13 -15.77
N MET A 77 14.03 2.93 -16.28
CA MET A 77 13.77 2.35 -17.59
C MET A 77 13.98 3.38 -18.71
N SER A 78 14.18 2.89 -19.93
CA SER A 78 14.39 3.75 -21.10
C SER A 78 13.20 4.64 -21.47
N ASP A 79 11.99 4.26 -21.05
CA ASP A 79 10.76 5.04 -21.22
C ASP A 79 10.55 6.11 -20.12
N GLY A 80 11.51 6.24 -19.20
CA GLY A 80 11.47 7.18 -18.08
C GLY A 80 10.76 6.66 -16.85
N SER A 81 10.18 5.45 -16.88
CA SER A 81 9.56 4.86 -15.69
C SER A 81 10.62 4.32 -14.71
N PHE A 82 10.28 4.31 -13.43
CA PHE A 82 11.07 3.65 -12.39
C PHE A 82 10.50 2.25 -12.14
N GLN A 83 11.32 1.22 -12.34
CA GLN A 83 10.93 -0.17 -12.17
C GLN A 83 11.53 -0.75 -10.89
N LEU A 84 10.67 -1.40 -10.11
CA LEU A 84 11.07 -2.36 -9.09
C LEU A 84 10.72 -3.76 -9.59
N LYS A 85 11.68 -4.68 -9.53
CA LYS A 85 11.49 -6.08 -9.94
C LYS A 85 12.22 -7.02 -8.99
N TRP A 86 11.61 -8.14 -8.67
CA TRP A 86 12.15 -9.13 -7.72
C TRP A 86 11.86 -10.56 -8.16
N GLU A 87 12.43 -11.52 -7.45
CA GLU A 87 12.19 -12.95 -7.63
C GLU A 87 11.57 -13.59 -6.38
N VAL A 88 10.95 -14.74 -6.57
CA VAL A 88 10.35 -15.56 -5.50
C VAL A 88 10.60 -17.04 -5.76
N GLU A 89 10.86 -17.79 -4.69
CA GLU A 89 11.23 -19.21 -4.81
C GLU A 89 10.09 -20.07 -5.39
N ASN A 90 8.85 -19.77 -5.00
CA ASN A 90 7.65 -20.46 -5.47
C ASN A 90 6.60 -19.42 -5.87
N GLN A 91 6.49 -19.17 -7.17
CA GLN A 91 5.44 -18.31 -7.71
C GLN A 91 4.11 -19.08 -7.81
N ASP A 92 3.53 -19.46 -6.67
CA ASP A 92 2.14 -19.89 -6.64
C ASP A 92 1.26 -18.72 -7.10
N ALA A 93 0.30 -18.96 -7.99
CA ALA A 93 -0.64 -17.94 -8.48
C ALA A 93 -1.49 -17.31 -7.36
N ARG A 94 -1.39 -17.82 -6.14
CA ARG A 94 -2.14 -17.43 -4.95
C ARG A 94 -1.44 -16.42 -4.03
N VAL A 95 -0.23 -15.99 -4.36
CA VAL A 95 0.48 -14.96 -3.59
C VAL A 95 0.30 -13.57 -4.18
N THR A 96 0.45 -12.56 -3.34
CA THR A 96 0.53 -11.15 -3.73
C THR A 96 1.74 -10.48 -3.10
N PHE A 97 2.08 -9.29 -3.55
CA PHE A 97 3.25 -8.55 -3.08
C PHE A 97 2.86 -7.17 -2.55
N ASN A 98 3.50 -6.78 -1.46
CA ASN A 98 3.44 -5.41 -0.95
C ASN A 98 4.79 -4.75 -1.16
N VAL A 99 4.75 -3.46 -1.50
CA VAL A 99 5.92 -2.64 -1.79
C VAL A 99 6.01 -1.57 -0.73
N TYR A 100 7.20 -1.47 -0.13
CA TYR A 100 7.51 -0.48 0.87
C TYR A 100 8.65 0.43 0.39
N ARG A 101 8.65 1.65 0.92
CA ARG A 101 9.69 2.64 0.72
C ARG A 101 10.02 3.28 2.06
N SER A 102 11.30 3.46 2.35
CA SER A 102 11.80 4.25 3.48
C SER A 102 12.92 5.18 3.03
N ASP A 103 13.05 6.30 3.72
CA ASP A 103 14.17 7.26 3.63
C ASP A 103 15.40 6.80 4.44
N SER A 104 15.28 5.71 5.20
CA SER A 104 16.36 5.12 5.99
C SER A 104 16.43 3.60 5.80
N GLU A 105 17.51 2.97 6.27
CA GLU A 105 17.65 1.51 6.26
C GLU A 105 16.70 0.81 7.24
N GLU A 106 16.15 1.54 8.20
CA GLU A 106 15.21 1.03 9.19
C GLU A 106 13.77 1.10 8.67
N LEU A 107 13.30 0.00 8.09
CA LEU A 107 11.91 -0.13 7.67
C LEU A 107 11.02 -0.60 8.83
N SER A 108 9.89 0.11 9.03
CA SER A 108 8.76 -0.37 9.82
C SER A 108 7.57 -0.65 8.91
N THR A 109 7.18 -1.93 8.78
CA THR A 109 6.02 -2.37 7.96
C THR A 109 4.67 -2.02 8.59
N ASP A 110 4.66 -1.64 9.87
CA ASP A 110 3.48 -1.17 10.60
C ASP A 110 3.16 0.32 10.38
N LYS A 111 4.09 1.08 9.79
CA LYS A 111 3.85 2.49 9.47
C LYS A 111 3.26 2.61 8.07
N ALA A 112 2.01 3.06 8.00
CA ALA A 112 1.29 3.16 6.73
C ALA A 112 1.98 4.09 5.70
N GLU A 113 2.72 5.11 6.17
CA GLU A 113 3.51 6.01 5.31
C GLU A 113 4.61 5.33 4.50
N ASN A 114 5.06 4.16 4.95
CA ASN A 114 6.05 3.37 4.24
C ASN A 114 5.44 2.50 3.14
N ILE A 115 4.10 2.35 3.10
CA ILE A 115 3.42 1.49 2.14
C ILE A 115 3.26 2.25 0.82
N LEU A 116 3.89 1.72 -0.24
CA LEU A 116 3.81 2.27 -1.58
C LEU A 116 2.72 1.59 -2.41
N ALA A 117 2.62 0.26 -2.31
CA ALA A 117 1.60 -0.52 -2.99
C ALA A 117 1.30 -1.82 -2.22
N VAL A 118 0.09 -2.35 -2.38
CA VAL A 118 -0.34 -3.61 -1.75
C VAL A 118 -1.05 -4.50 -2.76
N GLY A 119 -1.00 -5.82 -2.55
CA GLY A 119 -1.79 -6.77 -3.33
C GLY A 119 -1.37 -6.92 -4.80
N LEU A 120 -0.12 -6.60 -5.15
CA LEU A 120 0.38 -6.76 -6.51
C LEU A 120 0.45 -8.25 -6.87
N LYS A 121 0.05 -8.60 -8.10
CA LYS A 121 0.05 -10.00 -8.56
C LYS A 121 1.30 -10.40 -9.34
N GLN A 122 2.04 -9.41 -9.83
CA GLN A 122 3.27 -9.61 -10.58
C GLN A 122 4.47 -9.22 -9.72
N PRO A 123 5.62 -9.91 -9.86
CA PRO A 123 6.83 -9.60 -9.11
C PRO A 123 7.59 -8.41 -9.71
N LEU A 124 6.82 -7.38 -10.08
CA LEU A 124 7.26 -6.19 -10.81
C LEU A 124 6.23 -5.09 -10.61
N ILE A 125 6.71 -3.86 -10.43
CA ILE A 125 5.90 -2.64 -10.56
C ILE A 125 6.69 -1.57 -11.32
N ASN A 126 6.00 -0.90 -12.23
CA ASN A 126 6.50 0.32 -12.87
C ASN A 126 5.80 1.52 -12.22
N LEU A 127 6.58 2.53 -11.86
CA LEU A 127 6.14 3.73 -11.20
C LEU A 127 6.57 4.95 -12.02
N ILE A 128 5.75 6.00 -12.00
CA ILE A 128 6.17 7.31 -12.48
C ILE A 128 6.58 8.09 -11.24
N VAL A 129 7.89 8.22 -11.05
CA VAL A 129 8.48 8.94 -9.92
C VAL A 129 9.20 10.17 -10.46
N PRO A 130 8.94 11.38 -9.92
CA PRO A 130 9.67 12.57 -10.30
C PRO A 130 11.14 12.46 -9.87
N ASP A 131 12.03 13.11 -10.59
CA ASP A 131 13.42 13.28 -10.17
C ASP A 131 13.46 14.36 -9.07
N THR A 132 13.70 13.93 -7.83
CA THR A 132 13.64 14.80 -6.63
C THR A 132 15.01 15.04 -5.97
N ASP A 133 16.08 14.45 -6.50
CA ASP A 133 17.39 14.37 -5.85
C ASP A 133 17.31 13.75 -4.45
N GLU A 134 16.41 12.78 -4.27
CA GLU A 134 16.24 12.02 -3.03
C GLU A 134 16.59 10.55 -3.25
N ALA A 135 17.12 9.92 -2.21
CA ALA A 135 17.38 8.49 -2.20
C ALA A 135 16.38 7.77 -1.30
N PHE A 136 16.00 6.55 -1.70
CA PHE A 136 15.12 5.70 -0.91
C PHE A 136 15.61 4.25 -0.91
N TYR A 137 15.25 3.56 0.16
CA TYR A 137 15.32 2.12 0.28
C TYR A 137 13.96 1.51 -0.02
N TYR A 138 13.93 0.53 -0.92
CA TYR A 138 12.74 -0.19 -1.32
C TYR A 138 12.79 -1.61 -0.80
N TYR A 139 11.64 -2.10 -0.33
CA TYR A 139 11.50 -3.44 0.22
C TYR A 139 10.24 -4.08 -0.33
N ILE A 140 10.27 -5.40 -0.43
CA ILE A 140 9.12 -6.19 -0.86
C ILE A 140 8.83 -7.25 0.20
N THR A 141 7.54 -7.53 0.40
CA THR A 141 7.07 -8.72 1.11
C THR A 141 6.15 -9.54 0.20
N VAL A 142 5.98 -10.81 0.55
CA VAL A 142 5.01 -11.70 -0.07
C VAL A 142 3.85 -11.90 0.92
N SER A 143 2.63 -11.89 0.42
CA SER A 143 1.43 -12.23 1.18
C SER A 143 0.74 -13.44 0.56
N ASP A 144 0.37 -14.41 1.39
CA ASP A 144 -0.42 -15.57 0.96
C ASP A 144 -1.92 -15.22 0.80
N SER A 145 -2.75 -16.23 0.48
CA SER A 145 -4.21 -16.05 0.37
C SER A 145 -4.92 -15.71 1.69
N TYR A 146 -4.23 -15.86 2.81
CA TYR A 146 -4.72 -15.52 4.16
C TYR A 146 -4.13 -14.21 4.67
N HIS A 147 -3.39 -13.47 3.83
CA HIS A 147 -2.71 -12.22 4.17
C HIS A 147 -1.62 -12.36 5.24
N ASN A 148 -1.10 -13.57 5.45
CA ASN A 148 0.13 -13.75 6.20
C ASN A 148 1.29 -13.19 5.38
N GLU A 149 2.05 -12.27 5.98
CA GLU A 149 3.11 -11.53 5.32
C GLU A 149 4.48 -12.10 5.68
N SER A 150 5.33 -12.30 4.68
CA SER A 150 6.70 -12.77 4.88
C SER A 150 7.62 -11.70 5.49
N GLU A 151 8.84 -12.10 5.84
CA GLU A 151 9.91 -11.15 6.09
C GLU A 151 10.17 -10.25 4.87
N VAL A 152 10.67 -9.04 5.13
CA VAL A 152 11.08 -8.12 4.08
C VAL A 152 12.29 -8.66 3.30
N SER A 153 12.33 -8.35 2.01
CA SER A 153 13.51 -8.59 1.18
C SER A 153 14.73 -7.80 1.67
N THR A 154 15.92 -8.19 1.21
CA THR A 154 17.06 -7.27 1.18
C THR A 154 16.65 -6.03 0.40
N PRO A 155 16.93 -4.80 0.89
CA PRO A 155 16.49 -3.60 0.20
C PRO A 155 17.24 -3.35 -1.10
N ALA A 156 16.55 -2.69 -2.04
CA ALA A 156 17.20 -1.99 -3.13
C ALA A 156 17.28 -0.50 -2.78
N PHE A 157 18.49 0.05 -2.84
CA PHE A 157 18.72 1.49 -2.69
C PHE A 157 18.69 2.15 -4.08
N PHE A 158 17.99 3.27 -4.20
CA PHE A 158 17.93 4.02 -5.45
C PHE A 158 17.90 5.53 -5.20
N TYR A 159 18.68 6.27 -5.97
CA TYR A 159 18.76 7.74 -5.95
C TYR A 159 18.03 8.31 -7.17
N HIS A 160 16.94 9.04 -6.93
CA HIS A 160 16.09 9.65 -7.96
C HIS A 160 16.63 11.01 -8.38
N SER A 161 17.61 11.01 -9.28
CA SER A 161 18.15 12.23 -9.88
C SER A 161 17.99 12.25 -11.40
N GLU A 162 17.95 13.47 -11.95
CA GLU A 162 18.21 13.66 -13.37
C GLU A 162 19.66 13.21 -13.65
N MET A 163 19.85 12.04 -14.26
CA MET A 163 21.17 11.67 -14.75
C MET A 163 21.51 12.59 -15.93
N VAL A 164 22.30 13.63 -15.68
CA VAL A 164 23.06 14.29 -16.74
C VAL A 164 24.10 13.27 -17.21
N LYS A 165 23.84 12.67 -18.38
CA LYS A 165 24.82 11.84 -19.08
C LYS A 165 26.00 12.66 -19.57
#